data_AF-A0A2W6C2E4-F1
#
_entry.id   AF-A0A2W6C2E4-F1
#
_cell.length_a   1.000
_cell.length_b   1.000
_cell.length_c   1.000
_cell.angle_alpha   90.00
_cell.angle_beta   90.00
_cell.angle_gamma   90.00
#
_symmetry.space_group_name_H-M   'P 1'
#
loop_
_entity.id
_entity.type
_entity.pdbx_description
1 polymer ?
#
loop_
_entity_poly.entity_id
_entity_poly.type
_entity_poly.pdbx_seq_one_letter_code
_entity_poly.pdbx_strand_id
1 'polypeptide(L)'
;MPLTPADVRNVAFSKPPIGKRGYNEDEVDTFLDLVGADLARLIEENTDLRKRVEQLNQQRRAAPSDDSGRNVRPLVPPRPVIASVPPPRVRQTPPDGDHQAQAAKVLGMAQQIADQVTGDARVEAARMLSRARTTCEQLLSDARAKADGMVNEARTRAETTLDDARIRAEVVDRQSREKAASLERDAARKHTEILGSISDEKNILETKVDELRTLEGEYRTRLKIYLESQLRELVGRGSAAPAAADPTRNQQDFVASGVGARAGPGSHRVPDPDPKIGTAVEEGAGAARFSAPNGSPDRGITDEPGTSDIRWKPAVETGGGGVREVTESWASVHRSVS
;
A
#
# COMPACT_ATOMS: atom_id res chain seq x y z
N MET A 1 7.17 -30.18 5.05
CA MET A 1 7.94 -29.52 3.98
C MET A 1 9.14 -28.84 4.61
N PRO A 2 10.23 -28.56 3.87
CA PRO A 2 11.45 -28.00 4.44
C PRO A 2 11.40 -26.48 4.71
N LEU A 3 10.34 -25.79 4.27
CA LEU A 3 10.08 -24.37 4.50
C LEU A 3 8.59 -24.15 4.76
N THR A 4 8.28 -23.24 5.69
CA THR A 4 6.93 -22.73 5.99
C THR A 4 6.85 -21.23 5.70
N PRO A 5 5.64 -20.64 5.58
CA PRO A 5 5.48 -19.19 5.43
C PRO A 5 6.08 -18.37 6.59
N ALA A 6 6.12 -18.95 7.80
CA ALA A 6 6.77 -18.34 8.96
C ALA A 6 8.30 -18.36 8.82
N ASP A 7 8.88 -19.42 8.26
CA ASP A 7 10.33 -19.48 8.04
C ASP A 7 10.79 -18.41 7.03
N VAL A 8 10.01 -18.19 5.95
CA VAL A 8 10.29 -17.16 4.94
C VAL A 8 10.31 -15.75 5.55
N ARG A 9 9.36 -15.44 6.44
CA ARG A 9 9.28 -14.15 7.15
C ARG A 9 10.38 -13.96 8.21
N ASN A 10 11.01 -15.05 8.67
CA ASN A 10 12.05 -15.03 9.69
C ASN A 10 13.47 -15.17 9.10
N VAL A 11 13.64 -15.16 7.78
CA VAL A 11 14.97 -15.22 7.15
C VAL A 11 15.73 -13.91 7.39
N ALA A 12 16.89 -13.99 8.05
CA ALA A 12 17.81 -12.87 8.18
C ALA A 12 18.95 -12.98 7.16
N PHE A 13 19.11 -11.97 6.30
CA PHE A 13 20.24 -11.85 5.38
C PHE A 13 21.42 -11.09 6.03
N SER A 14 22.64 -11.54 5.74
CA SER A 14 23.85 -10.83 6.19
C SER A 14 24.10 -9.58 5.34
N LYS A 15 24.50 -8.47 5.97
CA LYS A 15 24.81 -7.22 5.26
C LYS A 15 25.97 -7.42 4.27
N PRO A 16 25.96 -6.74 3.11
CA PRO A 16 27.04 -6.85 2.13
C PRO A 16 28.40 -6.51 2.75
N PRO A 17 29.48 -7.25 2.41
CA PRO A 17 30.83 -6.87 2.78
C PRO A 17 31.16 -5.44 2.31
N ILE A 18 31.84 -4.66 3.16
CA ILE A 18 32.17 -3.25 2.88
C ILE A 18 32.79 -3.11 1.48
N GLY A 19 32.20 -2.22 0.67
CA GLY A 19 32.62 -1.97 -0.72
C GLY A 19 31.85 -2.78 -1.79
N LYS A 20 30.99 -3.73 -1.41
CA LYS A 20 30.07 -4.40 -2.34
C LYS A 20 28.64 -3.83 -2.21
N ARG A 21 27.97 -3.66 -3.35
CA ARG A 21 26.55 -3.25 -3.39
C ARG A 21 25.67 -4.47 -3.08
N GLY A 22 24.73 -4.33 -2.17
CA GLY A 22 23.69 -5.33 -1.90
C GLY A 22 22.44 -5.11 -2.76
N TYR A 23 21.46 -5.99 -2.55
CA TYR A 23 20.08 -5.70 -2.90
C TYR A 23 19.52 -4.60 -2.00
N ASN A 24 18.47 -3.92 -2.45
CA ASN A 24 17.75 -2.94 -1.64
C ASN A 24 16.92 -3.67 -0.57
N GLU A 25 17.07 -3.27 0.70
CA GLU A 25 16.42 -3.95 1.84
C GLU A 25 14.87 -3.89 1.68
N ASP A 26 14.32 -2.71 1.31
CA ASP A 26 12.87 -2.51 1.10
C ASP A 26 12.27 -3.39 -0.03
N GLU A 27 13.03 -3.59 -1.12
CA GLU A 27 12.60 -4.40 -2.27
C GLU A 27 12.64 -5.90 -1.95
N VAL A 28 13.62 -6.33 -1.15
CA VAL A 28 13.73 -7.71 -0.68
C VAL A 28 12.60 -8.02 0.29
N ASP A 29 12.30 -7.14 1.24
CA ASP A 29 11.21 -7.34 2.20
C ASP A 29 9.85 -7.41 1.49
N THR A 30 9.59 -6.51 0.54
CA THR A 30 8.37 -6.53 -0.30
C THR A 30 8.24 -7.85 -1.08
N PHE A 31 9.34 -8.40 -1.59
CA PHE A 31 9.35 -9.68 -2.30
C PHE A 31 9.13 -10.87 -1.35
N LEU A 32 9.71 -10.85 -0.15
CA LEU A 32 9.51 -11.90 0.87
C LEU A 32 8.07 -11.95 1.36
N ASP A 33 7.40 -10.81 1.51
CA ASP A 33 5.97 -10.77 1.86
C ASP A 33 5.08 -11.37 0.77
N LEU A 34 5.36 -11.07 -0.51
CA LEU A 34 4.67 -11.68 -1.65
C LEU A 34 4.87 -13.21 -1.69
N VAL A 35 6.12 -13.67 -1.55
CA VAL A 35 6.45 -15.11 -1.52
C VAL A 35 5.82 -15.81 -0.31
N GLY A 36 5.80 -15.16 0.86
CA GLY A 36 5.15 -15.68 2.06
C GLY A 36 3.64 -15.81 1.91
N ALA A 37 2.99 -14.83 1.28
CA ALA A 37 1.56 -14.86 0.98
C ALA A 37 1.20 -15.96 -0.03
N ASP A 38 1.93 -16.07 -1.14
CA ASP A 38 1.68 -17.13 -2.13
C ASP A 38 1.99 -18.53 -1.56
N LEU A 39 3.05 -18.70 -0.75
CA LEU A 39 3.34 -19.98 -0.10
C LEU A 39 2.23 -20.40 0.86
N ALA A 40 1.64 -19.46 1.61
CA ALA A 40 0.48 -19.73 2.45
C ALA A 40 -0.74 -20.16 1.61
N ARG A 41 -1.04 -19.42 0.52
CA ARG A 41 -2.14 -19.75 -0.42
C ARG A 41 -1.97 -21.13 -1.06
N LEU A 42 -0.76 -21.45 -1.52
CA LEU A 42 -0.41 -22.75 -2.10
C LEU A 42 -0.55 -23.90 -1.10
N ILE A 43 -0.20 -23.67 0.18
CA ILE A 43 -0.40 -24.67 1.24
C ILE A 43 -1.89 -24.89 1.50
N GLU A 44 -2.67 -23.83 1.66
CA GLU A 44 -4.13 -23.92 1.86
C GLU A 44 -4.81 -24.67 0.71
N GLU A 45 -4.54 -24.26 -0.53
CA GLU A 45 -5.02 -24.91 -1.76
C GLU A 45 -4.61 -26.40 -1.81
N ASN A 46 -3.38 -26.75 -1.42
CA ASN A 46 -2.95 -28.15 -1.36
C ASN A 46 -3.69 -28.93 -0.27
N THR A 47 -4.01 -28.32 0.88
CA THR A 47 -4.81 -28.99 1.92
C THR A 47 -6.25 -29.22 1.48
N ASP A 48 -6.87 -28.27 0.79
CA ASP A 48 -8.25 -28.39 0.30
C ASP A 48 -8.37 -29.36 -0.87
N LEU A 49 -7.41 -29.36 -1.80
CA LEU A 49 -7.32 -30.38 -2.84
C LEU A 49 -7.16 -31.78 -2.22
N ARG A 50 -6.35 -31.96 -1.17
CA ARG A 50 -6.24 -33.24 -0.45
C ARG A 50 -7.55 -33.65 0.21
N LYS A 51 -8.22 -32.74 0.93
CA LYS A 51 -9.55 -32.99 1.52
C LYS A 51 -10.56 -33.42 0.44
N ARG A 52 -10.55 -32.75 -0.72
CA ARG A 52 -11.45 -33.02 -1.84
C ARG A 52 -11.17 -34.37 -2.52
N VAL A 53 -9.90 -34.74 -2.70
CA VAL A 53 -9.50 -36.07 -3.19
C VAL A 53 -9.94 -37.15 -2.21
N GLU A 54 -9.76 -36.95 -0.91
CA GLU A 54 -10.19 -37.90 0.12
C GLU A 54 -11.72 -38.03 0.15
N GLN A 55 -12.46 -36.91 0.11
CA GLN A 55 -13.92 -36.91 0.04
C GLN A 55 -14.45 -37.63 -1.22
N LEU A 56 -13.84 -37.41 -2.39
CA LEU A 56 -14.21 -38.10 -3.63
C LEU A 56 -13.88 -39.60 -3.58
N ASN A 57 -12.75 -39.99 -2.98
CA ASN A 57 -12.42 -41.40 -2.76
C ASN A 57 -13.40 -42.08 -1.77
N GLN A 58 -13.79 -41.37 -0.71
CA GLN A 58 -14.83 -41.85 0.22
C GLN A 58 -16.19 -41.96 -0.48
N GLN A 59 -16.61 -41.00 -1.29
CA GLN A 59 -17.84 -41.09 -2.09
C GLN A 59 -17.80 -42.27 -3.08
N ARG A 60 -16.67 -42.51 -3.75
CA ARG A 60 -16.49 -43.68 -4.63
C ARG A 60 -16.48 -45.02 -3.87
N ARG A 61 -16.21 -45.02 -2.57
CA ARG A 61 -16.17 -46.21 -1.70
C ARG A 61 -17.48 -46.43 -0.93
N ALA A 62 -18.23 -45.36 -0.67
CA ALA A 62 -19.52 -45.36 0.02
C ALA A 62 -20.72 -45.40 -0.94
N ALA A 63 -20.53 -45.09 -2.22
CA ALA A 63 -21.44 -45.53 -3.26
C ALA A 63 -21.57 -47.05 -3.17
N PRO A 64 -22.78 -47.61 -3.01
CA PRO A 64 -22.95 -49.05 -2.99
C PRO A 64 -22.41 -49.60 -4.31
N SER A 65 -21.48 -50.54 -4.20
CA SER A 65 -21.16 -51.36 -5.35
C SER A 65 -22.40 -52.19 -5.65
N ASP A 66 -23.10 -51.84 -6.72
CA ASP A 66 -23.81 -52.85 -7.49
C ASP A 66 -22.76 -53.87 -7.94
N ASP A 67 -22.52 -54.87 -7.10
CA ASP A 67 -21.60 -55.97 -7.36
C ASP A 67 -22.21 -56.93 -8.37
N SER A 68 -22.34 -56.42 -9.59
CA SER A 68 -22.31 -57.21 -10.81
C SER A 68 -20.89 -57.20 -11.38
N GLY A 69 -19.92 -57.59 -10.54
CA GLY A 69 -18.82 -58.45 -10.97
C GLY A 69 -17.97 -57.98 -12.15
N ARG A 70 -17.56 -56.70 -12.20
CA ARG A 70 -16.48 -56.29 -13.13
C ARG A 70 -15.11 -56.63 -12.54
N ASN A 71 -14.87 -57.93 -12.38
CA ASN A 71 -13.57 -58.51 -12.04
C ASN A 71 -12.57 -58.15 -13.15
N VAL A 72 -11.77 -57.10 -12.92
CA VAL A 72 -10.66 -56.72 -13.80
C VAL A 72 -9.50 -57.68 -13.55
N ARG A 73 -9.70 -58.92 -14.03
CA ARG A 73 -8.63 -59.89 -14.22
C ARG A 73 -7.58 -59.26 -15.15
N PRO A 74 -6.28 -59.28 -14.80
CA PRO A 74 -5.23 -58.73 -15.65
C PRO A 74 -5.33 -59.31 -17.06
N LEU A 75 -5.38 -58.43 -18.06
CA LEU A 75 -5.43 -58.81 -19.46
C LEU A 75 -4.06 -59.34 -19.89
N VAL A 76 -3.80 -60.61 -19.59
CA VAL A 76 -2.74 -61.37 -20.25
C VAL A 76 -3.07 -61.36 -21.74
N PRO A 77 -2.15 -60.90 -22.62
CA PRO A 77 -2.42 -60.87 -24.05
C PRO A 77 -2.65 -62.30 -24.54
N PRO A 78 -3.74 -62.58 -25.28
CA PRO A 78 -3.98 -63.92 -25.79
C PRO A 78 -2.88 -64.26 -26.79
N ARG A 79 -2.01 -65.21 -26.43
CA ARG A 79 -1.17 -65.90 -27.42
C ARG A 79 -2.12 -66.53 -28.45
N PRO A 80 -1.88 -66.37 -29.76
CA PRO A 80 -2.69 -67.01 -30.77
C PRO A 80 -2.48 -68.52 -30.69
N VAL A 81 -3.36 -69.21 -29.99
CA VAL A 81 -3.53 -70.66 -30.15
C VAL A 81 -4.15 -70.90 -31.51
N ILE A 82 -3.27 -71.09 -32.50
CA ILE A 82 -3.63 -71.71 -33.77
C ILE A 82 -4.01 -73.15 -33.47
N ALA A 83 -5.25 -73.35 -33.02
CA ALA A 83 -5.88 -74.65 -33.05
C ALA A 83 -6.06 -75.00 -34.53
N SER A 84 -5.19 -75.87 -35.03
CA SER A 84 -5.32 -76.46 -36.36
C SER A 84 -6.62 -77.26 -36.42
N VAL A 85 -7.69 -76.65 -36.88
CA VAL A 85 -8.95 -77.32 -37.18
C VAL A 85 -8.65 -78.38 -38.25
N PRO A 86 -8.77 -79.69 -37.94
CA PRO A 86 -8.59 -80.70 -38.97
C PRO A 86 -9.69 -80.54 -40.03
N PRO A 87 -9.38 -80.72 -41.32
CA PRO A 87 -10.33 -80.42 -42.39
C PRO A 87 -11.62 -81.25 -42.23
N PRO A 88 -12.80 -80.67 -42.51
CA PRO A 88 -14.07 -81.36 -42.37
C PRO A 88 -14.08 -82.56 -43.32
N ARG A 89 -14.11 -83.78 -42.76
CA ARG A 89 -14.39 -84.99 -43.53
C ARG A 89 -15.84 -84.93 -43.98
N VAL A 90 -16.07 -84.42 -45.18
CA VAL A 90 -17.38 -84.46 -45.85
C VAL A 90 -17.72 -85.92 -46.11
N ARG A 91 -18.41 -86.55 -45.15
CA ARG A 91 -18.93 -87.90 -45.29
C ARG A 91 -20.18 -87.84 -46.15
N GLN A 92 -19.98 -87.94 -47.46
CA GLN A 92 -21.06 -88.02 -48.43
C GLN A 92 -21.87 -89.30 -48.16
N THR A 93 -23.18 -89.15 -47.93
CA THR A 93 -24.16 -90.23 -47.98
C THR A 93 -25.22 -89.86 -49.01
N PRO A 94 -25.52 -90.71 -50.02
CA PRO A 94 -26.61 -90.49 -50.96
C PRO A 94 -27.99 -90.59 -50.25
N PRO A 95 -29.09 -90.16 -50.91
CA PRO A 95 -30.05 -89.30 -50.22
C PRO A 95 -31.36 -89.97 -49.78
N ASP A 96 -31.80 -89.63 -48.57
CA ASP A 96 -33.22 -89.59 -48.22
C ASP A 96 -33.72 -88.16 -48.46
N GLY A 97 -34.51 -87.98 -49.53
CA GLY A 97 -34.90 -86.65 -50.04
C GLY A 97 -35.67 -85.79 -49.03
N ASP A 98 -36.40 -86.43 -48.12
CA ASP A 98 -37.22 -85.75 -47.10
C ASP A 98 -36.36 -84.98 -46.07
N HIS A 99 -35.18 -85.49 -45.72
CA HIS A 99 -34.29 -84.81 -44.79
C HIS A 99 -33.58 -83.62 -45.42
N GLN A 100 -33.27 -83.65 -46.73
CA GLN A 100 -32.78 -82.48 -47.45
C GLN A 100 -33.86 -81.40 -47.58
N ALA A 101 -35.12 -81.78 -47.84
CA ALA A 101 -36.24 -80.85 -47.86
C ALA A 101 -36.51 -80.21 -46.48
N GLN A 102 -36.45 -81.00 -45.40
CA GLN A 102 -36.55 -80.50 -44.02
C GLN A 102 -35.39 -79.56 -43.66
N ALA A 103 -34.15 -79.93 -43.98
CA ALA A 103 -32.97 -79.10 -43.73
C ALA A 103 -33.03 -77.76 -44.49
N ALA A 104 -33.41 -77.77 -45.77
CA ALA A 104 -33.59 -76.54 -46.55
C ALA A 104 -34.66 -75.61 -45.95
N LYS A 105 -35.76 -76.17 -45.43
CA LYS A 105 -36.81 -75.40 -44.76
C LYS A 105 -36.34 -74.79 -43.43
N VAL A 106 -35.58 -75.54 -42.63
CA VAL A 106 -34.98 -75.03 -41.38
C VAL A 106 -33.93 -73.96 -41.66
N LEU A 107 -33.10 -74.13 -42.70
CA LEU A 107 -32.14 -73.10 -43.15
C LEU A 107 -32.85 -71.83 -43.63
N GLY A 108 -33.94 -71.94 -44.38
CA GLY A 108 -34.76 -70.79 -44.79
C GLY A 108 -35.36 -70.05 -43.59
N MET A 109 -35.88 -70.78 -42.60
CA MET A 109 -36.40 -70.19 -41.36
C MET A 109 -35.28 -69.56 -40.51
N ALA A 110 -34.11 -70.17 -40.42
CA ALA A 110 -32.95 -69.62 -39.71
C ALA A 110 -32.41 -68.36 -40.39
N GLN A 111 -32.37 -68.33 -41.73
CA GLN A 111 -32.02 -67.14 -42.51
C GLN A 111 -33.02 -66.00 -42.26
N GLN A 112 -34.33 -66.30 -42.31
CA GLN A 112 -35.38 -65.33 -42.00
C GLN A 112 -35.25 -64.76 -40.56
N ILE A 113 -34.92 -65.60 -39.58
CA ILE A 113 -34.66 -65.16 -38.19
C ILE A 113 -33.40 -64.29 -38.11
N ALA A 114 -32.33 -64.63 -38.83
CA ALA A 114 -31.10 -63.81 -38.88
C ALA A 114 -31.35 -62.44 -39.53
N ASP A 115 -32.10 -62.39 -40.63
CA ASP A 115 -32.49 -61.16 -41.31
C ASP A 115 -33.43 -60.30 -40.43
N GLN A 116 -34.34 -60.93 -39.68
CA GLN A 116 -35.18 -60.24 -38.70
C GLN A 116 -34.35 -59.65 -37.55
N VAL A 117 -33.52 -60.45 -36.88
CA VAL A 117 -32.69 -60.01 -35.74
C VAL A 117 -31.70 -58.92 -36.16
N THR A 118 -31.14 -58.99 -37.37
CA THR A 118 -30.27 -57.91 -37.89
C THR A 118 -31.06 -56.65 -38.27
N GLY A 119 -32.31 -56.79 -38.73
CA GLY A 119 -33.24 -55.68 -38.90
C GLY A 119 -33.57 -54.97 -37.57
N ASP A 120 -34.01 -55.73 -36.57
CA ASP A 120 -34.37 -55.23 -35.25
C ASP A 120 -33.18 -54.56 -34.54
N ALA A 121 -31.98 -55.17 -34.62
CA ALA A 121 -30.75 -54.59 -34.08
C ALA A 121 -30.37 -53.27 -34.77
N ARG A 122 -30.58 -53.15 -36.09
CA ARG A 122 -30.36 -51.88 -36.82
C ARG A 122 -31.37 -50.81 -36.42
N VAL A 123 -32.63 -51.16 -36.22
CA VAL A 123 -33.68 -50.23 -35.77
C VAL A 123 -33.39 -49.72 -34.36
N GLU A 124 -33.01 -50.59 -33.42
CA GLU A 124 -32.69 -50.13 -32.06
C GLU A 124 -31.36 -49.35 -32.00
N ALA A 125 -30.35 -49.71 -32.80
CA ALA A 125 -29.15 -48.90 -32.97
C ALA A 125 -29.46 -47.50 -33.51
N ALA A 126 -30.36 -47.38 -34.50
CA ALA A 126 -30.80 -46.09 -35.02
C ALA A 126 -31.57 -45.26 -33.96
N ARG A 127 -32.42 -45.90 -33.16
CA ARG A 127 -33.10 -45.25 -32.01
C ARG A 127 -32.13 -44.78 -30.95
N MET A 128 -31.13 -45.59 -30.57
CA MET A 128 -30.09 -45.20 -29.62
C MET A 128 -29.27 -44.02 -30.13
N LEU A 129 -28.86 -44.02 -31.40
CA LEU A 129 -28.16 -42.89 -32.01
C LEU A 129 -29.02 -41.62 -32.08
N SER A 130 -30.31 -41.75 -32.37
CA SER A 130 -31.25 -40.61 -32.36
C SER A 130 -31.40 -40.01 -30.95
N ARG A 131 -31.66 -40.86 -29.94
CA ARG A 131 -31.72 -40.44 -28.53
C ARG A 131 -30.41 -39.76 -28.10
N ALA A 132 -29.27 -40.37 -28.40
CA ALA A 132 -27.95 -39.83 -28.07
C ALA A 132 -27.74 -38.43 -28.68
N ARG A 133 -28.05 -38.25 -29.98
CA ARG A 133 -27.98 -36.94 -30.65
C ARG A 133 -28.84 -35.90 -29.95
N THR A 134 -30.12 -36.19 -29.70
CA THR A 134 -31.02 -35.26 -29.00
C THR A 134 -30.53 -34.93 -27.59
N THR A 135 -29.99 -35.89 -26.83
CA THR A 135 -29.42 -35.61 -25.50
C THR A 135 -28.15 -34.76 -25.57
N CYS A 136 -27.30 -34.95 -26.58
CA CYS A 136 -26.12 -34.11 -26.80
C CYS A 136 -26.51 -32.69 -27.22
N GLU A 137 -27.51 -32.54 -28.08
CA GLU A 137 -28.05 -31.24 -28.51
C GLU A 137 -28.65 -30.48 -27.32
N GLN A 138 -29.42 -31.16 -26.46
CA GLN A 138 -29.94 -30.61 -25.21
C GLN A 138 -28.82 -30.18 -24.26
N LEU A 139 -27.84 -31.05 -24.00
CA LEU A 139 -26.68 -30.73 -23.15
C LEU A 139 -25.88 -29.53 -23.68
N LEU A 140 -25.69 -29.42 -24.99
CA LEU A 140 -25.02 -28.28 -25.62
C LEU A 140 -25.87 -26.99 -25.53
N SER A 141 -27.19 -27.09 -25.65
CA SER A 141 -28.10 -25.94 -25.45
C SER A 141 -28.07 -25.44 -24.02
N ASP A 142 -28.17 -26.35 -23.03
CA ASP A 142 -28.12 -26.03 -21.60
C ASP A 142 -26.76 -25.46 -21.19
N ALA A 143 -25.67 -26.02 -21.73
CA ALA A 143 -24.32 -25.53 -21.47
C ALA A 143 -24.12 -24.11 -22.04
N ARG A 144 -24.63 -23.83 -23.25
CA ARG A 144 -24.62 -22.49 -23.85
C ARG A 144 -25.44 -21.51 -23.03
N ALA A 145 -26.70 -21.83 -22.72
CA ALA A 145 -27.57 -20.96 -21.91
C ALA A 145 -26.96 -20.63 -20.53
N LYS A 146 -26.29 -21.58 -19.89
CA LYS A 146 -25.56 -21.35 -18.63
C LYS A 146 -24.32 -20.48 -18.84
N ALA A 147 -23.55 -20.70 -19.90
CA ALA A 147 -22.39 -19.88 -20.23
C ALA A 147 -22.80 -18.42 -20.53
N ASP A 148 -23.82 -18.22 -21.35
CA ASP A 148 -24.37 -16.90 -21.68
C ASP A 148 -24.93 -16.21 -20.42
N GLY A 149 -25.60 -16.96 -19.54
CA GLY A 149 -26.05 -16.48 -18.24
C GLY A 149 -24.89 -15.99 -17.35
N MET A 150 -23.83 -16.78 -17.21
CA MET A 150 -22.63 -16.39 -16.44
C MET A 150 -21.91 -15.19 -17.05
N VAL A 151 -21.82 -15.10 -18.38
CA VAL A 151 -21.21 -13.95 -19.07
C VAL A 151 -22.02 -12.68 -18.86
N ASN A 152 -23.35 -12.74 -18.97
CA ASN A 152 -24.22 -11.61 -18.72
C ASN A 152 -24.18 -11.17 -17.25
N GLU A 153 -24.22 -12.11 -16.31
CA GLU A 153 -24.10 -11.80 -14.88
C GLU A 153 -22.73 -11.18 -14.54
N ALA A 154 -21.63 -11.75 -15.04
CA ALA A 154 -20.29 -11.19 -14.87
C ALA A 154 -20.18 -9.79 -15.46
N ARG A 155 -20.80 -9.55 -16.63
CA ARG A 155 -20.87 -8.25 -17.28
C ARG A 155 -21.65 -7.23 -16.47
N THR A 156 -22.86 -7.55 -16.01
CA THR A 156 -23.65 -6.62 -15.17
C THR A 156 -22.95 -6.33 -13.84
N ARG A 157 -22.33 -7.33 -13.21
CA ARG A 157 -21.49 -7.11 -12.02
C ARG A 157 -20.33 -6.17 -12.32
N ALA A 158 -19.60 -6.39 -13.43
CA ALA A 158 -18.51 -5.51 -13.84
C ALA A 158 -19.00 -4.06 -14.09
N GLU A 159 -20.09 -3.88 -14.84
CA GLU A 159 -20.71 -2.58 -15.11
C GLU A 159 -21.08 -1.86 -13.79
N THR A 160 -21.77 -2.53 -12.87
CA THR A 160 -22.08 -1.94 -11.55
C THR A 160 -20.83 -1.58 -10.73
N THR A 161 -19.78 -2.41 -10.74
CA THR A 161 -18.53 -2.08 -10.03
C THR A 161 -17.77 -0.90 -10.65
N LEU A 162 -17.87 -0.71 -11.97
CA LEU A 162 -17.28 0.44 -12.67
C LEU A 162 -18.03 1.73 -12.35
N ASP A 163 -19.37 1.69 -12.32
CA ASP A 163 -20.18 2.85 -11.93
C ASP A 163 -19.97 3.22 -10.46
N ASP A 164 -19.93 2.24 -9.55
CA ASP A 164 -19.59 2.44 -8.14
C ASP A 164 -18.20 3.07 -7.97
N ALA A 165 -17.20 2.56 -8.67
CA ALA A 165 -15.85 3.09 -8.64
C ALA A 165 -15.78 4.52 -9.18
N ARG A 166 -16.52 4.81 -10.25
CA ARG A 166 -16.62 6.15 -10.86
C ARG A 166 -17.27 7.15 -9.93
N ILE A 167 -18.39 6.80 -9.27
CA ILE A 167 -19.06 7.65 -8.30
C ILE A 167 -18.14 7.92 -7.10
N ARG A 168 -17.45 6.91 -6.57
CA ARG A 168 -16.49 7.09 -5.47
C ARG A 168 -15.32 7.99 -5.87
N ALA A 169 -14.77 7.82 -7.07
CA ALA A 169 -13.72 8.69 -7.60
C ALA A 169 -14.19 10.14 -7.71
N GLU A 170 -15.37 10.39 -8.28
CA GLU A 170 -15.95 11.74 -8.40
C GLU A 170 -16.21 12.40 -7.04
N VAL A 171 -16.65 11.63 -6.03
CA VAL A 171 -16.81 12.13 -4.66
C VAL A 171 -15.47 12.52 -4.04
N VAL A 172 -14.41 11.73 -4.22
CA VAL A 172 -13.06 12.03 -3.72
C VAL A 172 -12.45 13.25 -4.45
N ASP A 173 -12.64 13.34 -5.76
CA ASP A 173 -12.24 14.50 -6.57
C ASP A 173 -12.95 15.79 -6.13
N ARG A 174 -14.25 15.72 -5.89
CA ARG A 174 -15.02 16.87 -5.38
C ARG A 174 -14.57 17.27 -3.99
N GLN A 175 -14.42 16.31 -3.06
CA GLN A 175 -13.96 16.59 -1.70
C GLN A 175 -12.53 17.15 -1.65
N SER A 176 -11.62 16.69 -2.52
CA SER A 176 -10.25 17.20 -2.58
C SER A 176 -10.22 18.64 -3.11
N ARG A 177 -11.00 18.95 -4.14
CA ARG A 177 -11.16 20.33 -4.67
C ARG A 177 -11.83 21.26 -3.66
N GLU A 178 -12.85 20.80 -2.94
CA GLU A 178 -13.49 21.57 -1.86
C GLU A 178 -12.49 21.91 -0.74
N LYS A 179 -11.66 20.94 -0.33
CA LYS A 179 -10.58 21.12 0.67
C LYS A 179 -9.49 22.07 0.18
N ALA A 180 -9.03 21.93 -1.05
CA ALA A 180 -8.07 22.84 -1.67
C ALA A 180 -8.61 24.28 -1.70
N ALA A 181 -9.85 24.46 -2.16
CA ALA A 181 -10.50 25.77 -2.21
C ALA A 181 -10.76 26.37 -0.81
N SER A 182 -10.95 25.57 0.25
CA SER A 182 -10.97 26.10 1.62
C SER A 182 -9.58 26.56 2.08
N LEU A 183 -8.54 25.76 1.82
CA LEU A 183 -7.16 26.10 2.19
C LEU A 183 -6.68 27.36 1.49
N GLU A 184 -7.01 27.54 0.20
CA GLU A 184 -6.71 28.75 -0.58
C GLU A 184 -7.40 29.99 0.01
N ARG A 185 -8.68 29.89 0.39
CA ARG A 185 -9.41 31.00 1.03
C ARG A 185 -8.80 31.38 2.38
N ASP A 186 -8.42 30.40 3.19
CA ASP A 186 -7.83 30.65 4.50
C ASP A 186 -6.39 31.17 4.41
N ALA A 187 -5.61 30.71 3.43
CA ALA A 187 -4.31 31.28 3.09
C ALA A 187 -4.43 32.74 2.61
N ALA A 188 -5.39 33.03 1.72
CA ALA A 188 -5.65 34.38 1.23
C ALA A 188 -6.06 35.33 2.37
N ARG A 189 -6.95 34.89 3.28
CA ARG A 189 -7.35 35.65 4.48
C ARG A 189 -6.17 35.99 5.37
N LYS A 190 -5.36 34.99 5.75
CA LYS A 190 -4.15 35.18 6.56
C LYS A 190 -3.15 36.11 5.88
N HIS A 191 -2.98 35.99 4.57
CA HIS A 191 -2.12 36.88 3.80
C HIS A 191 -2.62 38.33 3.82
N THR A 192 -3.92 38.58 3.66
CA THR A 192 -4.49 39.94 3.79
C THR A 192 -4.40 40.49 5.22
N GLU A 193 -4.54 39.64 6.24
CA GLU A 193 -4.42 40.01 7.65
C GLU A 193 -2.98 40.42 8.00
N ILE A 194 -1.99 39.61 7.61
CA ILE A 194 -0.55 39.87 7.81
C ILE A 194 -0.10 41.12 7.04
N LEU A 195 -0.56 41.31 5.79
CA LEU A 195 -0.25 42.54 5.05
C LEU A 195 -0.91 43.77 5.67
N GLY A 196 -2.11 43.62 6.24
CA GLY A 196 -2.77 44.65 7.04
C GLY A 196 -1.93 45.06 8.24
N SER A 197 -1.56 44.10 9.10
CA SER A 197 -0.76 44.38 10.30
C SER A 197 0.62 44.98 9.98
N ILE A 198 1.30 44.48 8.94
CA ILE A 198 2.58 45.05 8.48
C ILE A 198 2.38 46.49 7.97
N SER A 199 1.28 46.78 7.28
CA SER A 199 0.97 48.14 6.84
C SER A 199 0.69 49.08 8.01
N ASP A 200 -0.03 48.61 9.03
CA ASP A 200 -0.34 49.39 10.23
C ASP A 200 0.93 49.67 11.05
N GLU A 201 1.77 48.66 11.28
CA GLU A 201 3.09 48.82 11.90
C GLU A 201 3.96 49.81 11.12
N LYS A 202 4.03 49.69 9.78
CA LYS A 202 4.75 50.64 8.92
C LYS A 202 4.25 52.07 9.12
N ASN A 203 2.94 52.29 9.07
CA ASN A 203 2.34 53.63 9.23
C ASN A 203 2.65 54.23 10.62
N ILE A 204 2.64 53.41 11.68
CA ILE A 204 3.03 53.80 13.04
C ILE A 204 4.52 54.17 13.11
N LEU A 205 5.40 53.40 12.45
CA LEU A 205 6.84 53.72 12.38
C LEU A 205 7.10 55.00 11.59
N GLU A 206 6.43 55.21 10.46
CA GLU A 206 6.53 56.44 9.66
C GLU A 206 6.12 57.67 10.47
N THR A 207 5.01 57.59 11.20
CA THR A 207 4.54 58.67 12.07
C THR A 207 5.56 59.01 13.16
N LYS A 208 6.12 58.00 13.84
CA LYS A 208 7.17 58.19 14.85
C LYS A 208 8.46 58.80 14.28
N VAL A 209 8.80 58.48 13.03
CA VAL A 209 9.97 59.08 12.35
C VAL A 209 9.76 60.58 12.13
N ASP A 210 8.55 61.00 11.73
CA ASP A 210 8.24 62.42 11.51
C ASP A 210 8.06 63.21 12.81
N GLU A 211 7.54 62.58 13.88
CA GLU A 211 7.60 63.11 15.25
C GLU A 211 9.04 63.37 15.70
N LEU A 212 9.93 62.38 15.55
CA LEU A 212 11.34 62.50 15.93
C LEU A 212 12.08 63.58 15.12
N ARG A 213 11.81 63.69 13.82
CA ARG A 213 12.35 64.78 12.96
C ARG A 213 11.87 66.16 13.41
N THR A 214 10.60 66.27 13.83
CA THR A 214 10.04 67.52 14.34
C THR A 214 10.72 67.91 15.66
N LEU A 215 10.85 66.96 16.59
CA LEU A 215 11.58 67.15 17.85
C LEU A 215 13.05 67.52 17.63
N GLU A 216 13.73 66.90 16.66
CA GLU A 216 15.11 67.23 16.27
C GLU A 216 15.22 68.67 15.74
N GLY A 217 14.30 69.09 14.86
CA GLY A 217 14.23 70.44 14.31
C GLY A 217 13.96 71.50 15.38
N GLU A 218 13.01 71.23 16.28
CA GLU A 218 12.74 72.08 17.43
C GLU A 218 13.93 72.16 18.38
N TYR A 219 14.55 71.03 18.73
CA TYR A 219 15.72 70.99 19.61
C TYR A 219 16.90 71.77 19.01
N ARG A 220 17.21 71.58 17.73
CA ARG A 220 18.23 72.38 17.02
C ARG A 220 17.92 73.88 17.06
N THR A 221 16.66 74.25 16.87
CA THR A 221 16.24 75.66 16.89
C THR A 221 16.37 76.26 18.27
N ARG A 222 15.89 75.57 19.32
CA ARG A 222 16.02 75.98 20.73
C ARG A 222 17.49 76.07 21.15
N LEU A 223 18.32 75.10 20.78
CA LEU A 223 19.76 75.08 21.05
C LEU A 223 20.48 76.25 20.36
N LYS A 224 20.16 76.52 19.09
CA LYS A 224 20.69 77.68 18.36
C LYS A 224 20.34 79.00 19.06
N ILE A 225 19.07 79.21 19.41
CA ILE A 225 18.62 80.42 20.10
C ILE A 225 19.32 80.57 21.46
N TYR A 226 19.48 79.47 22.22
CA TYR A 226 20.19 79.47 23.49
C TYR A 226 21.66 79.86 23.34
N LEU A 227 22.38 79.27 22.38
CA LEU A 227 23.78 79.59 22.11
C LEU A 227 23.97 81.02 21.60
N GLU A 228 23.08 81.50 20.71
CA GLU A 228 23.08 82.90 20.27
C GLU A 228 22.79 83.88 21.41
N SER A 229 21.92 83.51 22.36
CA SER A 229 21.66 84.29 23.58
C SER A 229 22.88 84.33 24.50
N GLN A 230 23.53 83.18 24.74
CA GLN A 230 24.75 83.12 25.55
C GLN A 230 25.89 83.93 24.93
N LEU A 231 26.09 83.84 23.61
CA LEU A 231 27.06 84.66 22.89
C LEU A 231 26.73 86.15 23.00
N ARG A 232 25.45 86.53 22.90
CA ARG A 232 25.02 87.93 23.06
C ARG A 232 25.23 88.44 24.48
N GLU A 233 24.98 87.62 25.50
CA GLU A 233 25.32 87.95 26.89
C GLU A 233 26.84 88.09 27.09
N LEU A 234 27.65 87.20 26.52
CA LEU A 234 29.11 87.28 26.61
C LEU A 234 29.65 88.54 25.90
N VAL A 235 29.08 88.93 24.76
CA VAL A 235 29.41 90.19 24.07
C VAL A 235 28.93 91.40 24.89
N GLY A 236 27.72 91.34 25.48
CA GLY A 236 27.20 92.40 26.34
C GLY A 236 28.01 92.60 27.62
N ARG A 237 28.46 91.51 28.25
CA ARG A 237 29.38 91.54 29.40
C ARG A 237 30.80 91.94 29.00
N GLY A 238 31.27 91.53 27.82
CA GLY A 238 32.52 91.99 27.21
C GLY A 238 32.52 93.49 26.88
N SER A 239 31.35 94.09 26.64
CA SER A 239 31.16 95.54 26.50
C SER A 239 31.10 96.31 27.83
N ALA A 240 31.25 95.63 28.97
CA ALA A 240 31.20 96.22 30.31
C ALA A 240 32.38 95.76 31.19
N ALA A 241 33.60 95.99 30.71
CA ALA A 241 34.81 95.81 31.51
C ALA A 241 35.19 97.11 32.26
N PRO A 242 35.34 97.11 33.60
CA PRO A 242 36.27 98.01 34.26
C PRO A 242 37.71 97.56 33.94
N ALA A 243 38.64 98.51 33.84
CA ALA A 243 39.99 98.24 33.37
C ALA A 243 40.89 97.57 34.43
N ALA A 244 41.73 96.65 33.94
CA ALA A 244 43.03 96.23 34.47
C ALA A 244 43.15 95.69 35.92
N ALA A 245 43.54 94.42 36.03
CA ALA A 245 44.80 94.04 36.71
C ALA A 245 45.19 92.58 36.37
N ASP A 246 46.37 92.42 35.76
CA ASP A 246 47.21 91.22 35.88
C ASP A 246 48.52 91.75 36.48
N PRO A 247 49.09 91.09 37.52
CA PRO A 247 50.34 90.41 37.20
C PRO A 247 50.59 89.10 37.95
N THR A 248 50.69 88.03 37.17
CA THR A 248 51.84 87.10 37.15
C THR A 248 52.07 86.09 38.31
N ARG A 249 52.27 84.83 37.86
CA ARG A 249 53.45 83.98 38.17
C ARG A 249 53.55 83.23 39.53
N ASN A 250 53.13 81.97 39.48
CA ASN A 250 53.94 80.79 39.83
C ASN A 250 53.38 79.62 39.00
N GLN A 251 54.06 79.01 38.02
CA GLN A 251 55.39 78.40 37.98
C GLN A 251 55.51 77.11 38.81
N GLN A 252 55.23 75.99 38.11
CA GLN A 252 55.96 74.70 38.12
C GLN A 252 55.72 73.72 39.32
N ASP A 253 55.80 72.39 39.16
CA ASP A 253 56.14 71.55 37.98
C ASP A 253 55.63 70.08 38.07
N PHE A 254 55.67 69.34 36.95
CA PHE A 254 55.73 67.86 36.82
C PHE A 254 54.50 67.00 37.28
N VAL A 255 54.12 65.85 36.67
CA VAL A 255 54.79 64.90 35.73
C VAL A 255 53.86 64.38 34.60
N ALA A 256 54.51 63.92 33.52
CA ALA A 256 54.00 63.23 32.33
C ALA A 256 53.12 61.97 32.53
N SER A 257 52.24 61.67 31.55
CA SER A 257 52.53 60.68 30.47
C SER A 257 51.27 60.05 29.82
N GLY A 258 51.36 59.71 28.53
CA GLY A 258 50.79 58.45 28.00
C GLY A 258 49.31 58.42 27.57
N VAL A 259 49.06 58.55 26.26
CA VAL A 259 47.79 58.17 25.61
C VAL A 259 47.68 56.64 25.51
N GLY A 260 46.54 56.04 25.85
CA GLY A 260 46.32 54.60 25.69
C GLY A 260 44.89 54.12 25.99
N ALA A 261 44.17 53.74 24.95
CA ALA A 261 42.76 53.31 24.93
C ALA A 261 42.37 52.16 25.90
N ARG A 262 41.14 52.20 26.44
CA ARG A 262 40.37 50.99 26.80
C ARG A 262 38.86 51.25 27.02
N ALA A 263 38.00 50.45 26.40
CA ALA A 263 36.65 50.16 26.90
C ALA A 263 36.13 48.81 26.37
N GLY A 264 35.61 47.98 27.27
CA GLY A 264 34.96 46.69 27.00
C GLY A 264 35.53 45.53 27.86
N PRO A 265 34.76 44.46 28.14
CA PRO A 265 33.33 44.21 27.81
C PRO A 265 32.44 43.75 28.99
N GLY A 266 31.10 43.83 28.82
CA GLY A 266 30.12 42.78 29.14
C GLY A 266 29.66 42.45 30.59
N SER A 267 28.33 42.22 30.70
CA SER A 267 27.62 41.24 31.58
C SER A 267 26.80 41.72 32.81
N HIS A 268 25.63 41.07 33.00
CA HIS A 268 24.70 41.03 34.17
C HIS A 268 23.75 42.24 34.45
N ARG A 269 22.52 42.12 35.00
CA ARG A 269 21.53 41.00 35.20
C ARG A 269 20.20 41.48 35.90
N VAL A 270 18.98 41.13 35.39
CA VAL A 270 17.64 40.96 36.12
C VAL A 270 16.97 42.23 36.73
N PRO A 271 15.65 42.31 37.15
CA PRO A 271 14.43 41.45 37.05
C PRO A 271 13.15 42.10 36.41
N ASP A 272 12.04 41.35 36.36
CA ASP A 272 10.62 41.79 36.20
C ASP A 272 10.06 42.62 37.39
N PRO A 273 8.81 43.14 37.28
CA PRO A 273 7.80 42.79 38.29
C PRO A 273 6.32 42.65 37.82
N ASP A 274 5.64 41.63 38.38
CA ASP A 274 4.17 41.51 38.61
C ASP A 274 3.78 42.26 39.94
N PRO A 275 2.51 42.38 40.46
CA PRO A 275 1.28 41.57 40.23
C PRO A 275 -0.15 42.23 40.32
N LYS A 276 -1.16 41.52 39.75
CA LYS A 276 -2.56 41.20 40.16
C LYS A 276 -3.52 42.12 41.02
N ILE A 277 -4.83 41.94 40.72
CA ILE A 277 -6.09 41.93 41.56
C ILE A 277 -7.18 43.01 41.28
N GLY A 278 -8.38 42.56 40.83
CA GLY A 278 -9.73 43.15 41.07
C GLY A 278 -10.50 43.75 39.86
N THR A 279 -11.82 44.00 39.85
CA THR A 279 -13.00 43.43 40.61
C THR A 279 -14.36 43.97 40.08
N ALA A 280 -15.36 43.09 39.80
CA ALA A 280 -16.81 43.37 39.54
C ALA A 280 -17.16 44.21 38.27
N VAL A 281 -18.34 44.15 37.61
CA VAL A 281 -19.77 43.93 38.00
C VAL A 281 -20.57 43.15 36.92
N GLU A 282 -21.77 42.64 37.28
CA GLU A 282 -22.84 41.95 36.50
C GLU A 282 -23.36 42.73 35.26
N GLU A 283 -24.17 42.20 34.30
CA GLU A 283 -24.89 40.90 34.11
C GLU A 283 -24.58 40.33 32.66
N GLY A 284 -25.24 39.35 32.02
CA GLY A 284 -26.51 38.69 32.35
C GLY A 284 -27.08 37.65 31.35
N ALA A 285 -28.30 37.20 31.66
CA ALA A 285 -29.30 36.46 30.86
C ALA A 285 -28.89 35.34 29.85
N GLY A 286 -29.24 34.08 30.18
CA GLY A 286 -29.95 33.21 29.21
C GLY A 286 -29.39 31.82 28.85
N ALA A 287 -29.53 30.84 29.76
CA ALA A 287 -29.70 29.37 29.61
C ALA A 287 -29.56 28.66 28.21
N ALA A 288 -29.11 27.39 28.06
CA ALA A 288 -29.21 26.25 29.00
C ALA A 288 -28.40 24.99 28.58
N ARG A 289 -27.94 24.20 29.58
CA ARG A 289 -27.68 22.72 29.56
C ARG A 289 -26.51 22.22 28.66
N PHE A 290 -25.80 21.12 28.94
CA PHE A 290 -25.95 20.03 29.93
C PHE A 290 -24.58 19.53 30.44
N SER A 291 -24.54 18.84 31.58
CA SER A 291 -23.33 18.48 32.34
C SER A 291 -22.49 17.33 31.77
N ALA A 292 -21.20 17.33 32.12
CA ALA A 292 -20.35 16.13 32.17
C ALA A 292 -19.71 16.02 33.57
N PRO A 293 -19.73 14.84 34.23
CA PRO A 293 -18.92 14.57 35.41
C PRO A 293 -17.73 13.66 35.10
N ASN A 294 -16.60 13.96 35.72
CA ASN A 294 -15.41 13.11 35.75
C ASN A 294 -15.55 12.05 36.86
N GLY A 295 -14.98 10.85 36.68
CA GLY A 295 -15.00 9.79 37.69
C GLY A 295 -14.64 8.40 37.17
N SER A 296 -13.37 8.01 37.30
CA SER A 296 -12.93 6.60 37.15
C SER A 296 -13.56 5.71 38.24
N PRO A 297 -13.69 4.39 38.00
CA PRO A 297 -12.55 3.53 38.36
C PRO A 297 -12.23 2.39 37.38
N ASP A 298 -10.95 2.04 37.39
CA ASP A 298 -10.31 0.77 37.06
C ASP A 298 -11.21 -0.49 36.88
N ARG A 299 -11.15 -1.12 35.69
CA ARG A 299 -10.67 -2.51 35.50
C ARG A 299 -10.76 -3.01 34.05
N GLY A 300 -9.60 -3.37 33.50
CA GLY A 300 -9.40 -4.66 32.82
C GLY A 300 -9.76 -4.84 31.33
N ILE A 301 -8.79 -5.47 30.64
CA ILE A 301 -8.82 -6.12 29.30
C ILE A 301 -8.25 -5.26 28.16
N THR A 302 -7.30 -5.87 27.46
CA THR A 302 -6.38 -5.30 26.48
C THR A 302 -6.88 -5.50 25.04
N ASP A 303 -6.50 -4.61 24.14
CA ASP A 303 -5.60 -4.91 23.01
C ASP A 303 -5.55 -3.71 22.02
N GLU A 304 -4.41 -3.03 21.98
CA GLU A 304 -3.99 -2.21 20.82
C GLU A 304 -2.64 -2.72 20.31
N PRO A 305 -2.37 -2.68 18.99
CA PRO A 305 -1.16 -3.25 18.40
C PRO A 305 0.06 -2.39 18.71
N GLY A 306 0.96 -2.90 19.56
CA GLY A 306 2.19 -2.23 19.93
C GLY A 306 3.22 -2.15 18.80
N THR A 307 3.63 -0.93 18.47
CA THR A 307 4.88 -0.62 17.77
C THR A 307 6.04 -1.42 18.36
N SER A 308 6.61 -2.33 17.58
CA SER A 308 7.61 -3.29 18.07
C SER A 308 9.04 -2.82 17.79
N ASP A 309 9.70 -2.28 18.81
CA ASP A 309 11.13 -1.92 18.81
C ASP A 309 12.02 -3.14 18.49
N ILE A 310 12.63 -3.17 17.30
CA ILE A 310 13.64 -4.19 16.94
C ILE A 310 15.00 -3.77 17.52
N ARG A 311 15.28 -4.25 18.73
CA ARG A 311 16.55 -4.01 19.44
C ARG A 311 17.69 -4.87 18.88
N TRP A 312 18.55 -4.28 18.07
CA TRP A 312 19.78 -4.91 17.57
C TRP A 312 20.90 -4.95 18.63
N LYS A 313 21.66 -6.06 18.68
CA LYS A 313 22.96 -6.15 19.37
C LYS A 313 24.09 -6.27 18.33
N PRO A 314 25.23 -5.55 18.48
CA PRO A 314 26.38 -5.75 17.63
C PRO A 314 27.22 -6.94 18.09
N ALA A 315 27.62 -7.81 17.15
CA ALA A 315 28.67 -8.79 17.35
C ALA A 315 30.03 -8.19 16.98
N VAL A 316 31.05 -8.45 17.80
CA VAL A 316 32.45 -8.09 17.55
C VAL A 316 33.20 -9.35 17.14
N GLU A 317 33.81 -9.36 15.96
CA GLU A 317 34.94 -10.26 15.63
C GLU A 317 35.77 -9.63 14.49
N THR A 318 36.96 -9.10 14.76
CA THR A 318 38.28 -9.77 14.66
C THR A 318 38.51 -10.67 13.43
N GLY A 319 38.94 -10.04 12.34
CA GLY A 319 40.24 -10.35 11.74
C GLY A 319 40.39 -11.58 10.81
N GLY A 320 40.69 -11.30 9.54
CA GLY A 320 41.83 -11.95 8.88
C GLY A 320 41.57 -12.83 7.64
N GLY A 321 41.85 -12.27 6.46
CA GLY A 321 42.61 -12.97 5.42
C GLY A 321 41.84 -13.62 4.26
N GLY A 322 42.46 -13.56 3.07
CA GLY A 322 42.23 -14.55 2.02
C GLY A 322 41.40 -14.14 0.80
N VAL A 323 41.82 -13.12 0.06
CA VAL A 323 41.28 -12.86 -1.30
C VAL A 323 41.64 -14.04 -2.22
N ARG A 324 40.64 -14.60 -2.91
CA ARG A 324 40.83 -15.27 -4.21
C ARG A 324 39.72 -14.83 -5.16
N GLU A 325 40.09 -13.99 -6.11
CA GLU A 325 39.27 -13.68 -7.27
C GLU A 325 39.17 -14.92 -8.17
N VAL A 326 37.97 -15.23 -8.63
CA VAL A 326 37.78 -15.91 -9.91
C VAL A 326 37.05 -14.92 -10.79
N THR A 327 37.84 -14.18 -11.55
CA THR A 327 37.35 -13.34 -12.65
C THR A 327 36.91 -14.24 -13.79
N GLU A 328 35.63 -14.18 -14.18
CA GLU A 328 35.29 -14.49 -15.57
C GLU A 328 34.17 -13.60 -16.08
N SER A 329 34.23 -13.33 -17.38
CA SER A 329 33.79 -12.05 -17.95
C SER A 329 32.41 -12.11 -18.58
N TRP A 330 31.79 -10.93 -18.61
CA TRP A 330 30.60 -10.59 -19.37
C TRP A 330 30.59 -11.15 -20.81
N ALA A 331 29.44 -11.63 -21.28
CA ALA A 331 28.79 -11.12 -22.50
C ALA A 331 27.37 -11.68 -22.75
N SER A 332 26.38 -10.81 -22.61
CA SER A 332 25.23 -10.59 -23.53
C SER A 332 24.83 -11.67 -24.54
N VAL A 333 23.59 -12.19 -24.41
CA VAL A 333 22.72 -12.50 -25.57
C VAL A 333 21.30 -12.01 -25.30
N HIS A 334 20.96 -10.87 -25.90
CA HIS A 334 19.58 -10.40 -26.04
C HIS A 334 19.00 -10.92 -27.37
N ARG A 335 18.08 -11.90 -27.36
CA ARG A 335 17.06 -12.01 -28.44
C ARG A 335 15.87 -12.94 -28.12
N SER A 336 14.68 -12.34 -28.17
CA SER A 336 13.45 -12.82 -28.82
C SER A 336 13.01 -14.28 -28.63
N VAL A 337 11.86 -14.45 -27.97
CA VAL A 337 10.82 -15.40 -28.39
C VAL A 337 9.48 -14.64 -28.39
N SER A 338 8.65 -14.89 -29.42
CA SER A 338 7.29 -14.36 -29.60
C SER A 338 6.24 -15.28 -28.98
#